data_AF-Q7VCQ0-F1
#
_entry.id   AF-Q7VCQ0-F1
#
_cell.length_a   1.000
_cell.length_b   1.000
_cell.length_c   1.000
_cell.angle_alpha   90.00
_cell.angle_beta   90.00
_cell.angle_gamma   90.00
#
_symmetry.space_group_name_H-M   'P 1'
#
loop_
_entity.id
_entity.type
_entity.pdbx_description
1 polymer ?
#
loop_
_entity_poly.entity_id
_entity_poly.type
_entity_poly.pdbx_seq_one_letter_code
_entity_poly.pdbx_strand_id
1 'polypeptide(L)'
;MSLRHHISKSIFIMTLSPEFAERCRKEALNKYEDEKQKFSIKMMMMGYYKVKSLSSDEGLKKISQIDSKRQSDKGFNERFSEKMWAYTEEVWSQALEQLIIKISKEYGLKEEQDIKYISKVSEEDPKLDFFV
;
A
#
# COMPACT_ATOMS: atom_id res chain seq x y z
N MET A 1 -58.47 16.27 13.94
CA MET A 1 -57.55 17.28 13.37
C MET A 1 -56.36 17.38 14.31
N SER A 2 -55.27 16.68 14.00
CA SER A 2 -54.09 17.15 13.26
C SER A 2 -53.22 18.10 14.10
N LEU A 3 -51.97 17.68 14.34
CA LEU A 3 -50.75 18.48 14.12
C LEU A 3 -49.53 17.60 14.45
N ARG A 4 -49.21 16.66 13.54
CA ARG A 4 -47.85 16.11 13.45
C ARG A 4 -47.00 17.17 12.76
N HIS A 5 -46.24 17.94 13.51
CA HIS A 5 -45.22 18.82 12.94
C HIS A 5 -44.10 17.96 12.39
N HIS A 6 -44.08 17.87 11.07
CA HIS A 6 -42.96 17.36 10.28
C HIS A 6 -41.68 18.11 10.68
N ILE A 7 -40.77 17.40 11.36
CA ILE A 7 -39.37 17.80 11.43
C ILE A 7 -38.84 17.61 10.01
N SER A 8 -38.78 18.71 9.25
CA SER A 8 -38.03 18.79 8.02
C SER A 8 -36.56 18.60 8.38
N LYS A 9 -36.07 17.36 8.29
CA LYS A 9 -34.64 17.09 8.22
C LYS A 9 -34.18 17.70 6.90
N SER A 10 -33.73 18.94 6.95
CA SER A 10 -33.00 19.57 5.86
C SER A 10 -31.72 18.76 5.67
N ILE A 11 -31.78 17.79 4.76
CA ILE A 11 -30.60 17.08 4.26
C ILE A 11 -29.85 18.16 3.49
N PHE A 12 -28.80 18.70 4.13
CA PHE A 12 -27.86 19.58 3.47
C PHE A 12 -27.11 18.73 2.45
N ILE A 13 -27.65 18.61 1.24
CA ILE A 13 -26.93 18.02 0.10
C ILE A 13 -25.79 18.99 -0.18
N MET A 14 -24.61 18.68 0.33
CA MET A 14 -23.41 19.43 0.04
C MET A 14 -23.07 19.17 -1.44
N THR A 15 -23.53 20.06 -2.32
CA THR A 15 -23.25 19.95 -3.75
C THR A 15 -21.75 20.14 -3.95
N LEU A 16 -21.02 19.04 -4.19
CA LEU A 16 -19.60 19.09 -4.49
C LEU A 16 -19.39 19.78 -5.85
N SER A 17 -18.59 20.84 -5.88
CA SER A 17 -18.18 21.43 -7.16
C SER A 17 -17.23 20.47 -7.89
N PRO A 18 -17.29 20.35 -9.23
CA PRO A 18 -16.36 19.53 -10.00
C PRO A 18 -14.89 19.88 -9.73
N GLU A 19 -14.59 21.18 -9.59
CA GLU A 19 -13.24 21.68 -9.31
C GLU A 19 -12.75 21.27 -7.93
N PHE A 20 -13.63 21.31 -6.93
CA PHE A 20 -13.33 20.84 -5.58
C PHE A 20 -13.06 19.33 -5.58
N ALA A 21 -13.92 18.54 -6.23
CA ALA A 21 -13.75 17.09 -6.34
C ALA A 21 -12.40 16.73 -6.98
N GLU A 22 -12.04 17.41 -8.06
CA GLU A 22 -10.78 17.17 -8.77
C GLU A 22 -9.57 17.54 -7.92
N ARG A 23 -9.61 18.69 -7.24
CA ARG A 23 -8.55 19.10 -6.32
C ARG A 23 -8.36 18.08 -5.19
N CYS A 24 -9.46 17.61 -4.58
CA CYS A 24 -9.39 16.59 -3.53
C CYS A 24 -8.76 15.28 -4.03
N ARG A 25 -9.13 14.80 -5.23
CA ARG A 25 -8.53 13.60 -5.82
C ARG A 25 -7.03 13.78 -6.07
N LYS A 26 -6.63 14.91 -6.66
CA LYS A 26 -5.23 15.19 -6.97
C LYS A 26 -4.37 15.33 -5.70
N GLU A 27 -4.86 16.05 -4.70
CA GLU A 27 -4.17 16.19 -3.41
C GLU A 27 -4.03 14.84 -2.70
N ALA A 28 -5.08 14.01 -2.71
CA ALA A 28 -5.05 12.68 -2.13
C ALA A 28 -4.06 11.76 -2.86
N LEU A 29 -4.04 11.77 -4.21
CA LEU A 29 -3.11 10.97 -5.01
C LEU A 29 -1.65 11.37 -4.74
N ASN A 30 -1.35 12.67 -4.71
CA ASN A 30 0.01 13.14 -4.42
C ASN A 30 0.49 12.69 -3.03
N LYS A 31 -0.39 12.78 -2.02
CA LYS A 31 -0.08 12.29 -0.67
C LYS A 31 0.09 10.78 -0.63
N TYR A 32 -0.77 10.06 -1.36
CA TYR A 32 -0.68 8.61 -1.47
C TYR A 32 0.67 8.18 -2.06
N GLU A 33 1.11 8.77 -3.18
CA GLU A 33 2.39 8.41 -3.81
C GLU A 33 3.59 8.73 -2.92
N ASP A 34 3.59 9.89 -2.26
CA ASP A 34 4.64 10.28 -1.31
C ASP A 34 4.73 9.32 -0.11
N GLU A 35 3.59 8.97 0.50
CA GLU A 35 3.55 8.02 1.62
C GLU A 35 3.85 6.57 1.18
N LYS A 36 3.40 6.16 -0.01
CA LYS A 36 3.75 4.86 -0.60
C LYS A 36 5.27 4.73 -0.72
N GLN A 37 5.94 5.74 -1.26
CA GLN A 37 7.40 5.72 -1.41
C GLN A 37 8.12 5.62 -0.05
N LYS A 38 7.74 6.46 0.93
CA LYS A 38 8.32 6.43 2.28
C LYS A 38 8.10 5.09 2.97
N PHE A 39 6.90 4.52 2.85
CA PHE A 39 6.57 3.25 3.47
C PHE A 39 7.32 2.08 2.84
N SER A 40 7.40 2.03 1.51
CA SER A 40 8.16 0.99 0.79
C SER A 40 9.63 0.97 1.22
N ILE A 41 10.26 2.13 1.43
CA ILE A 41 11.63 2.19 1.97
C ILE A 41 11.70 1.58 3.37
N LYS A 42 10.77 1.91 4.26
CA LYS A 42 10.71 1.34 5.61
C LYS A 42 10.52 -0.17 5.58
N MET A 43 9.61 -0.68 4.74
CA MET A 43 9.38 -2.12 4.57
C MET A 43 10.63 -2.85 4.10
N MET A 44 11.31 -2.32 3.08
CA MET A 44 12.55 -2.88 2.58
C MET A 44 13.62 -2.95 3.69
N MET A 45 13.79 -1.88 4.47
CA MET A 45 14.71 -1.85 5.61
C MET A 45 14.35 -2.86 6.70
N MET A 46 13.08 -2.94 7.07
CA MET A 46 12.58 -3.93 8.03
C MET A 46 12.88 -5.35 7.56
N GLY A 47 12.68 -5.64 6.28
CA GLY A 47 13.05 -6.91 5.67
C GLY A 47 14.54 -7.23 5.82
N TYR A 48 15.42 -6.29 5.48
CA TYR A 48 16.87 -6.48 5.65
C TYR A 48 17.26 -6.78 7.10
N TYR A 49 16.75 -6.00 8.06
CA TYR A 49 17.07 -6.21 9.46
C TYR A 49 16.50 -7.52 10.00
N LYS A 50 15.28 -7.89 9.57
CA LYS A 50 14.67 -9.14 9.99
C LYS A 50 15.47 -10.34 9.46
N VAL A 51 15.87 -10.33 8.20
CA VAL A 51 16.73 -11.37 7.62
C VAL A 51 18.05 -11.49 8.40
N LYS A 52 18.72 -10.36 8.69
CA LYS A 52 19.94 -10.37 9.52
C LYS A 52 19.69 -10.96 10.91
N SER A 53 18.60 -10.57 11.57
CA SER A 53 18.28 -11.05 12.92
C SER A 53 17.98 -12.55 13.00
N LEU A 54 17.53 -13.15 11.89
CA LEU A 54 17.21 -14.58 11.82
C LEU A 54 18.36 -15.42 11.25
N SER A 55 19.45 -14.78 10.82
CA SER A 55 20.56 -15.47 10.16
C SER A 55 21.48 -16.14 11.17
N SER A 56 21.95 -17.35 10.84
CA SER A 56 23.08 -17.98 11.52
C SER A 56 24.38 -17.24 11.23
N ASP A 57 25.47 -17.58 11.92
CA ASP A 57 26.81 -17.04 11.65
C ASP A 57 27.21 -17.17 10.18
N GLU A 58 26.91 -18.32 9.56
CA GLU A 58 27.21 -18.55 8.14
C GLU A 58 26.33 -17.69 7.22
N GLY A 59 25.07 -17.47 7.59
CA GLY A 59 24.18 -16.52 6.90
C GLY A 59 24.70 -15.09 6.99
N LEU A 60 25.13 -14.66 8.19
CA LEU A 60 25.70 -13.33 8.41
C LEU A 60 26.99 -13.10 7.61
N LYS A 61 27.85 -14.12 7.46
CA LYS A 61 29.02 -14.02 6.57
C LYS A 61 28.61 -13.74 5.12
N LYS A 62 27.63 -14.47 4.58
CA LYS A 62 27.11 -14.24 3.21
C LYS A 62 26.55 -12.84 3.06
N ILE A 63 25.75 -12.40 4.03
CA ILE A 63 25.19 -11.04 4.04
C ILE A 63 26.31 -9.99 4.06
N SER A 64 27.33 -10.18 4.89
CA SER A 64 28.49 -9.28 4.94
C SER A 64 29.23 -9.21 3.61
N GLN A 65 29.43 -10.34 2.91
CA GLN A 65 30.07 -10.35 1.60
C GLN A 65 29.27 -9.56 0.55
N ILE A 66 27.94 -9.72 0.56
CA ILE A 66 27.05 -8.95 -0.33
C ILE A 66 27.10 -7.47 0.03
N ASP A 67 27.00 -7.11 1.31
CA ASP A 67 27.06 -5.71 1.76
C ASP A 67 28.40 -5.05 1.39
N SER A 68 29.53 -5.75 1.56
CA SER A 68 30.83 -5.26 1.10
C SER A 68 30.87 -5.06 -0.41
N LYS A 69 30.31 -6.00 -1.19
CA LYS A 69 30.24 -5.87 -2.65
C LYS A 69 29.39 -4.67 -3.07
N ARG A 70 28.27 -4.40 -2.38
CA ARG A 70 27.42 -3.23 -2.62
C ARG A 70 28.16 -1.92 -2.38
N GLN A 71 29.05 -1.88 -1.38
CA GLN A 71 29.84 -0.69 -1.09
C GLN A 71 30.93 -0.44 -2.14
N SER A 72 31.53 -1.49 -2.70
CA SER A 72 32.65 -1.38 -3.64
C SER A 72 32.25 -1.32 -5.12
N ASP A 73 31.09 -1.86 -5.48
CA ASP A 73 30.63 -1.97 -6.88
C ASP A 73 29.28 -1.25 -7.05
N LYS A 74 29.34 -0.05 -7.64
CA LYS A 74 28.16 0.79 -7.92
C LYS A 74 27.14 0.08 -8.80
N GLY A 75 27.58 -0.59 -9.87
CA GLY A 75 26.68 -1.26 -10.80
C GLY A 75 25.99 -2.47 -10.17
N PHE A 76 26.69 -3.20 -9.30
CA PHE A 76 26.06 -4.25 -8.49
C PHE A 76 25.05 -3.66 -7.50
N ASN A 77 25.39 -2.55 -6.83
CA ASN A 77 24.49 -1.91 -5.87
C ASN A 77 23.21 -1.38 -6.52
N GLU A 78 23.29 -0.78 -7.70
CA GLU A 78 22.12 -0.31 -8.46
C GLU A 78 21.17 -1.48 -8.77
N ARG A 79 21.68 -2.54 -9.43
CA ARG A 79 20.87 -3.72 -9.76
C ARG A 79 20.29 -4.42 -8.54
N PHE A 80 21.06 -4.50 -7.45
CA PHE A 80 20.58 -5.07 -6.19
C PHE A 80 19.44 -4.23 -5.61
N SER A 81 19.58 -2.91 -5.61
CA SER A 81 18.58 -1.99 -5.07
C SER A 81 17.30 -1.99 -5.91
N GLU A 82 17.40 -2.02 -7.24
CA GLU A 82 16.27 -2.16 -8.15
C GLU A 82 15.50 -3.46 -7.90
N LYS A 83 16.22 -4.58 -7.76
CA LYS A 83 15.61 -5.88 -7.48
C LYS A 83 14.89 -5.90 -6.14
N MET A 84 15.49 -5.33 -5.11
CA MET A 84 14.89 -5.26 -3.78
C MET A 84 13.70 -4.31 -3.73
N TRP A 85 13.72 -3.23 -4.51
CA TRP A 85 12.57 -2.36 -4.71
C TRP A 85 11.43 -3.12 -5.37
N ALA A 86 11.68 -3.82 -6.47
CA ALA A 86 10.67 -4.60 -7.19
C ALA A 86 10.01 -5.65 -6.28
N TYR A 87 10.80 -6.41 -5.50
CA TYR A 87 10.25 -7.36 -4.53
C TYR A 87 9.42 -6.71 -3.44
N THR A 88 9.83 -5.54 -2.97
CA THR A 88 9.07 -4.81 -1.95
C THR A 88 7.75 -4.31 -2.53
N GLU A 89 7.77 -3.76 -3.74
CA GLU A 89 6.56 -3.29 -4.42
C GLU A 89 5.60 -4.44 -4.73
N GLU A 90 6.08 -5.58 -5.22
CA GLU A 90 5.29 -6.77 -5.50
C GLU A 90 4.54 -7.26 -4.25
N VAL A 91 5.28 -7.48 -3.15
CA VAL A 91 4.69 -8.01 -1.91
C VAL A 91 3.79 -6.99 -1.23
N TRP A 92 4.19 -5.72 -1.17
CA TRP A 92 3.43 -4.69 -0.48
C TRP A 92 2.17 -4.27 -1.23
N SER A 93 2.20 -4.21 -2.56
CA SER A 93 1.04 -3.75 -3.34
C SER A 93 -0.20 -4.61 -3.06
N GLN A 94 -0.03 -5.92 -2.95
CA GLN A 94 -1.15 -6.83 -2.59
C GLN A 94 -1.72 -6.51 -1.20
N ALA A 95 -0.86 -6.28 -0.20
CA ALA A 95 -1.31 -5.95 1.14
C ALA A 95 -1.98 -4.57 1.21
N LEU A 96 -1.46 -3.59 0.46
CA LEU A 96 -2.00 -2.24 0.37
C LEU A 96 -3.37 -2.24 -0.31
N GLU A 97 -3.56 -3.03 -1.37
CA GLU A 97 -4.87 -3.20 -2.03
C GLU A 97 -5.92 -3.73 -1.05
N GLN A 98 -5.58 -4.77 -0.28
CA GLN A 98 -6.47 -5.31 0.74
C GLN A 98 -6.81 -4.28 1.83
N LEU A 99 -5.84 -3.43 2.20
CA LEU A 99 -6.08 -2.35 3.15
C LEU A 99 -7.03 -1.29 2.57
N ILE A 100 -6.85 -0.89 1.31
CA ILE A 100 -7.74 0.07 0.63
C ILE A 100 -9.17 -0.49 0.61
N ILE A 101 -9.35 -1.76 0.25
CA ILE A 101 -10.67 -2.43 0.27
C ILE A 101 -11.32 -2.34 1.64
N LYS A 102 -10.58 -2.64 2.71
CA LYS A 102 -11.10 -2.56 4.09
C LYS A 102 -11.46 -1.13 4.47
N ILE A 103 -10.60 -0.16 4.17
CA ILE A 103 -10.86 1.26 4.46
C ILE A 103 -12.11 1.74 3.72
N SER A 104 -12.27 1.43 2.43
CA SER A 104 -13.45 1.84 1.67
C SER A 104 -14.75 1.23 2.20
N LYS A 105 -14.70 -0.01 2.70
CA LYS A 105 -15.85 -0.64 3.39
C LYS A 105 -16.23 0.13 4.66
N GLU A 106 -15.26 0.59 5.44
CA GLU A 106 -15.51 1.43 6.62
C GLU A 106 -16.12 2.79 6.26
N TYR A 107 -15.74 3.37 5.10
CA TYR A 107 -16.41 4.56 4.57
C TYR A 107 -17.80 4.29 3.96
N GLY A 108 -18.24 3.02 3.89
CA GLY A 108 -19.51 2.63 3.28
C GLY A 108 -19.55 2.79 1.75
N LEU A 109 -18.37 2.86 1.10
CA LEU A 109 -18.26 3.06 -0.35
C LEU A 109 -18.51 1.75 -1.08
N LYS A 110 -19.35 1.80 -2.11
CA LYS A 110 -19.65 0.67 -2.99
C LYS A 110 -18.74 0.66 -4.20
N GLU A 111 -18.26 -0.53 -4.56
CA GLU A 111 -17.48 -0.75 -5.78
C GLU A 111 -18.29 -0.38 -7.02
N GLU A 112 -17.62 0.20 -8.01
CA GLU A 112 -18.17 0.66 -9.30
C GLU A 112 -19.22 1.79 -9.20
N GLN A 113 -19.74 2.09 -8.01
CA GLN A 113 -20.67 3.19 -7.75
C GLN A 113 -19.96 4.40 -7.13
N ASP A 114 -19.25 4.18 -6.02
CA ASP A 114 -18.62 5.24 -5.23
C ASP A 114 -17.10 5.25 -5.39
N ILE A 115 -16.50 4.09 -5.67
CA ILE A 115 -15.06 3.92 -5.90
C ILE A 115 -14.81 2.95 -7.07
N LYS A 116 -13.87 3.30 -7.95
CA LYS A 116 -13.40 2.40 -9.01
C LYS A 116 -12.13 1.71 -8.54
N TYR A 117 -12.17 0.41 -8.35
CA TYR A 117 -10.96 -0.39 -8.12
C TYR A 117 -10.31 -0.71 -9.46
N ILE A 118 -8.98 -0.65 -9.54
CA ILE A 118 -8.22 -1.00 -10.75
C ILE A 118 -7.72 -2.46 -10.72
N SER A 119 -7.91 -3.20 -9.63
CA SER A 119 -7.44 -4.58 -9.52
C SER A 119 -8.58 -5.57 -9.26
N LYS A 120 -8.86 -6.39 -10.28
CA LYS A 120 -9.35 -7.76 -10.07
C LYS A 120 -8.23 -8.52 -9.38
N VAL A 121 -8.17 -8.47 -8.05
CA VAL A 121 -7.35 -9.42 -7.31
C VAL A 121 -7.97 -10.79 -7.61
N SER A 122 -7.16 -11.61 -8.29
CA SER A 122 -7.37 -13.05 -8.47
C SER A 122 -8.12 -13.64 -7.29
N GLU A 123 -9.22 -14.34 -7.58
CA GLU A 123 -9.81 -15.29 -6.65
C GLU A 123 -8.69 -16.09 -5.99
N GLU A 124 -8.77 -16.17 -4.65
CA GLU A 124 -8.02 -17.02 -3.73
C GLU A 124 -6.84 -17.77 -4.38
N ASP A 125 -5.60 -17.37 -4.09
CA ASP A 125 -4.46 -18.28 -4.30
C ASP A 125 -4.41 -19.24 -3.09
N PRO A 126 -4.83 -20.51 -3.23
CA PRO A 126 -4.75 -21.49 -2.16
C PRO A 126 -3.30 -21.91 -1.84
N LYS A 127 -2.28 -21.31 -2.48
CA LYS A 127 -0.86 -21.60 -2.23
C LYS A 127 -0.16 -20.64 -1.28
N LEU A 128 -0.90 -19.87 -0.48
CA LEU A 128 -0.40 -19.40 0.81
C LEU A 128 -0.45 -20.53 1.88
N ASP A 129 -0.18 -21.76 1.46
CA ASP A 129 0.29 -22.79 2.38
C ASP A 129 1.76 -22.48 2.68
N PHE A 130 1.93 -22.06 3.92
CA PHE A 130 3.17 -21.84 4.64
C PHE A 130 4.31 -22.79 4.23
N PHE A 131 5.52 -22.22 4.20
CA PHE A 131 6.78 -22.95 4.29
C PHE A 131 6.66 -24.20 5.17
N VAL A 132 6.87 -25.38 4.58
CA VAL A 132 7.38 -26.58 5.26
C VAL A 132 8.88 -26.62 5.05
#